data_AF-A0A951FZJ0-F1
#
_entry.id   AF-A0A951FZJ0-F1
#
_cell.length_a   1.000
_cell.length_b   1.000
_cell.length_c   1.000
_cell.angle_alpha   90.00
_cell.angle_beta   90.00
_cell.angle_gamma   90.00
#
_symmetry.space_group_name_H-M   'P 1'
#
loop_
_entity.id
_entity.type
_entity.pdbx_description
1 polymer ?
#
loop_
_entity_poly.entity_id
_entity_poly.type
_entity_poly.pdbx_seq_one_letter_code
_entity_poly.pdbx_strand_id
1 'polypeptide(L)'
;MSREVLNDLEVLERLVPVAGRDVVDVGCGGGALVRALAARGARMTGVEISEEQLAAAVRDDDRGGAQYAVGMGQQLPLPDGSVDVVVFMRTLHHVPIEEMGNALGEARRVLRPAGVVYVAEPLAEGDFFTLTSVVEDEREVRAAAQRTLADAAAARLERAEPFEYDARVCLAGVQALRARVVSVDPARAPLFDERADELASLFARLGEPGPRADERCFMVPMRADVLTPAPAVSAT
;
A
#
# COMPACT_ATOMS: atom_id res chain seq x y z
N MET A 1 -15.32 18.75 -3.28
CA MET A 1 -16.08 17.62 -3.84
C MET A 1 -15.93 16.45 -2.88
N SER A 2 -17.00 15.74 -2.52
CA SER A 2 -16.89 14.56 -1.66
C SER A 2 -16.26 13.39 -2.43
N ARG A 3 -15.31 12.67 -1.82
CA ARG A 3 -14.72 11.47 -2.39
C ARG A 3 -15.69 10.29 -2.27
N GLU A 4 -15.58 9.32 -3.17
CA GLU A 4 -16.34 8.08 -3.10
C GLU A 4 -15.74 7.16 -2.02
N VAL A 5 -16.58 6.46 -1.26
CA VAL A 5 -16.11 5.47 -0.29
C VAL A 5 -15.95 4.12 -0.99
N LEU A 6 -14.72 3.64 -1.12
CA LEU A 6 -14.37 2.44 -1.90
C LEU A 6 -13.38 1.56 -1.16
N ASN A 7 -13.36 0.27 -1.48
CA ASN A 7 -12.28 -0.62 -1.09
C ASN A 7 -11.08 -0.46 -2.03
N ASP A 8 -9.86 -0.46 -1.49
CA ASP A 8 -8.60 -0.39 -2.24
C ASP A 8 -8.55 -1.38 -3.42
N LEU A 9 -9.08 -2.60 -3.22
CA LEU A 9 -9.11 -3.63 -4.26
C LEU A 9 -10.06 -3.27 -5.41
N GLU A 10 -11.22 -2.67 -5.12
CA GLU A 10 -12.17 -2.21 -6.14
C GLU A 10 -11.57 -1.09 -6.98
N VAL A 11 -10.82 -0.18 -6.35
CA VAL A 11 -10.11 0.91 -7.03
C VAL A 11 -9.01 0.34 -7.93
N LEU A 12 -8.20 -0.59 -7.42
CA LEU A 12 -7.17 -1.26 -8.21
C LEU A 12 -7.78 -1.93 -9.45
N GLU A 13 -8.82 -2.75 -9.29
CA GLU A 13 -9.46 -3.46 -10.40
C GLU A 13 -10.09 -2.51 -11.43
N ARG A 14 -10.62 -1.37 -10.97
CA ARG A 14 -11.19 -0.34 -11.84
C ARG A 14 -10.13 0.34 -12.71
N LEU A 15 -8.92 0.52 -12.17
CA LEU A 15 -7.85 1.27 -12.82
C LEU A 15 -6.88 0.37 -13.60
N VAL A 16 -6.65 -0.85 -13.13
CA VAL A 16 -5.66 -1.79 -13.67
C VAL A 16 -6.24 -3.21 -13.75
N PRO A 17 -6.61 -3.67 -14.97
CA PRO A 17 -6.99 -5.07 -15.16
C PRO A 17 -5.81 -6.01 -14.90
N VAL A 18 -6.01 -7.02 -14.05
CA VAL A 18 -4.93 -7.95 -13.63
C VAL A 18 -5.11 -9.39 -14.10
N ALA A 19 -6.30 -9.77 -14.57
CA ALA A 19 -6.59 -11.15 -14.96
C ALA A 19 -5.67 -11.61 -16.10
N GLY A 20 -5.02 -12.76 -15.92
CA GLY A 20 -4.07 -13.33 -16.88
C GLY A 20 -2.73 -12.60 -16.98
N ARG A 21 -2.44 -11.64 -16.09
CA ARG A 21 -1.18 -10.88 -16.07
C ARG A 21 -0.23 -11.36 -14.98
N ASP A 22 1.07 -11.13 -15.18
CA ASP A 22 2.10 -11.28 -14.14
C ASP A 22 2.12 -10.02 -13.28
N VAL A 23 1.83 -10.17 -12.00
CA VAL A 23 1.68 -9.05 -11.06
C VAL A 23 2.59 -9.27 -9.87
N VAL A 24 3.36 -8.24 -9.52
CA VAL A 24 4.09 -8.20 -8.25
C VAL A 24 3.43 -7.22 -7.27
N ASP A 25 3.20 -7.68 -6.04
CA ASP A 25 2.81 -6.85 -4.91
C ASP A 25 4.04 -6.59 -4.04
N VAL A 26 4.48 -5.33 -3.98
CA VAL A 26 5.67 -4.89 -3.25
C VAL A 26 5.23 -4.44 -1.85
N GLY A 27 5.87 -5.00 -0.82
CA GLY A 27 5.41 -4.89 0.56
C GLY A 27 4.13 -5.69 0.80
N CYS A 28 4.07 -6.93 0.33
CA CYS A 28 2.83 -7.71 0.32
C CYS A 28 2.31 -8.10 1.72
N GLY A 29 3.11 -7.89 2.77
CA GLY A 29 2.80 -8.28 4.14
C GLY A 29 2.37 -9.75 4.22
N GLY A 30 1.33 -10.04 5.00
CA GLY A 30 0.71 -11.37 5.09
C GLY A 30 -0.02 -11.87 3.82
N GLY A 31 0.18 -11.24 2.67
CA GLY A 31 -0.24 -11.76 1.35
C GLY A 31 -1.74 -11.66 1.04
N ALA A 32 -2.51 -10.84 1.76
CA ALA A 32 -3.95 -10.74 1.56
C ALA A 32 -4.32 -10.25 0.14
N LEU A 33 -3.62 -9.21 -0.34
CA LEU A 33 -3.82 -8.69 -1.70
C LEU A 33 -3.37 -9.70 -2.75
N VAL A 34 -2.21 -10.35 -2.54
CA VAL A 34 -1.71 -11.45 -3.36
C VAL A 34 -2.78 -12.53 -3.57
N ARG A 35 -3.36 -13.07 -2.49
CA ARG A 35 -4.41 -14.10 -2.60
C ARG A 35 -5.67 -13.57 -3.29
N ALA A 36 -6.07 -12.33 -3.01
CA ALA A 36 -7.26 -11.72 -3.60
C ALA A 36 -7.13 -11.52 -5.12
N LEU A 37 -5.97 -11.10 -5.61
CA LEU A 37 -5.69 -10.93 -7.04
C LEU A 37 -5.44 -12.27 -7.74
N ALA A 38 -4.78 -13.23 -7.08
CA ALA A 38 -4.64 -14.59 -7.59
C ALA A 38 -6.01 -15.26 -7.82
N ALA A 39 -6.95 -15.08 -6.89
CA ALA A 39 -8.33 -15.58 -7.04
C ALA A 39 -9.09 -14.95 -8.24
N ARG A 40 -8.59 -13.82 -8.77
CA ARG A 40 -9.11 -13.13 -9.96
C ARG A 40 -8.33 -13.46 -11.23
N GLY A 41 -7.44 -14.45 -11.17
CA GLY A 41 -6.70 -14.97 -12.31
C GLY A 41 -5.39 -14.26 -12.61
N ALA A 42 -4.89 -13.40 -11.72
CA ALA A 42 -3.53 -12.87 -11.82
C ALA A 42 -2.49 -13.94 -11.43
N ARG A 43 -1.31 -13.91 -12.07
CA ARG A 43 -0.15 -14.71 -11.67
C ARG A 43 0.69 -13.86 -10.72
N MET A 44 0.64 -14.19 -9.44
CA MET A 44 1.12 -13.29 -8.40
C MET A 44 2.52 -13.63 -7.92
N THR A 45 3.31 -12.59 -7.69
CA THR A 45 4.49 -12.61 -6.82
C THR A 45 4.30 -11.62 -5.68
N GLY A 46 4.51 -12.03 -4.43
CA GLY A 46 4.61 -11.12 -3.28
C GLY A 46 6.09 -10.86 -2.92
N VAL A 47 6.47 -9.61 -2.74
CA VAL A 47 7.77 -9.21 -2.22
C VAL A 47 7.58 -8.54 -0.87
N GLU A 48 8.29 -9.00 0.16
CA GLU A 48 8.18 -8.47 1.52
C GLU A 48 9.55 -8.49 2.20
N ILE A 49 9.85 -7.47 3.01
CA ILE A 49 11.12 -7.39 3.75
C ILE A 49 11.06 -8.17 5.06
N SER A 50 9.88 -8.25 5.68
CA SER A 50 9.64 -9.02 6.90
C SER A 50 9.47 -10.51 6.61
N GLU A 51 10.47 -11.31 6.97
CA GLU A 51 10.41 -12.78 6.86
C GLU A 51 9.22 -13.38 7.63
N GLU A 52 8.83 -12.78 8.77
CA GLU A 52 7.67 -13.23 9.56
C GLU A 52 6.36 -13.04 8.79
N GLN A 53 6.15 -11.86 8.20
CA GLN A 53 4.97 -11.58 7.38
C GLN A 53 4.95 -12.45 6.13
N LEU A 54 6.11 -12.65 5.50
CA LEU A 54 6.24 -13.51 4.33
C LEU A 54 5.93 -14.96 4.66
N ALA A 55 6.40 -15.48 5.80
CA ALA A 55 6.07 -16.82 6.26
C ALA A 55 4.56 -16.98 6.52
N ALA A 56 3.89 -15.95 7.05
CA ALA A 56 2.44 -15.93 7.18
C ALA A 56 1.75 -15.92 5.80
N ALA A 57 2.24 -15.13 4.85
CA ALA A 57 1.71 -15.08 3.49
C ALA A 57 1.78 -16.44 2.80
N VAL A 58 2.92 -17.12 2.89
CA VAL A 58 3.13 -18.47 2.34
C VAL A 58 2.22 -19.49 3.01
N ARG A 59 2.11 -19.46 4.34
CA ARG A 59 1.26 -20.39 5.09
C ARG A 59 -0.22 -20.24 4.73
N ASP A 60 -0.68 -19.00 4.53
CA ASP A 60 -2.08 -18.71 4.28
C ASP A 60 -2.45 -18.83 2.77
N ASP A 61 -1.48 -19.06 1.87
CA ASP A 61 -1.72 -19.35 0.44
C ASP A 61 -2.07 -20.83 0.20
N ASP A 62 -3.20 -21.25 0.77
CA ASP A 62 -3.69 -22.65 0.75
C ASP A 62 -3.84 -23.25 -0.67
N ARG A 63 -4.00 -22.40 -1.70
CA ARG A 63 -4.20 -22.83 -3.10
C ARG A 63 -2.88 -23.04 -3.84
N GLY A 64 -1.75 -22.61 -3.27
CA GLY A 64 -0.40 -22.86 -3.78
C GLY A 64 -0.13 -22.25 -5.16
N GLY A 65 -0.53 -21.00 -5.39
CA GLY A 65 -0.51 -20.38 -6.71
C GLY A 65 0.36 -19.13 -6.83
N ALA A 66 0.73 -18.51 -5.71
CA ALA A 66 1.59 -17.34 -5.70
C ALA A 66 3.05 -17.71 -5.44
N GLN A 67 3.95 -16.86 -5.92
CA GLN A 67 5.36 -16.88 -5.56
C GLN A 67 5.61 -15.82 -4.49
N TYR A 68 6.57 -16.08 -3.61
CA TYR A 68 6.92 -15.16 -2.52
C TYR A 68 8.44 -15.04 -2.43
N ALA A 69 8.93 -13.82 -2.28
CA ALA A 69 10.36 -13.53 -2.18
C ALA A 69 10.64 -12.48 -1.11
N VAL A 70 11.71 -12.70 -0.34
CA VAL A 70 12.24 -11.67 0.55
C VAL A 70 12.93 -10.61 -0.31
N GLY A 71 12.58 -9.34 -0.13
CA GLY A 71 13.16 -8.26 -0.92
C GLY A 71 12.70 -6.87 -0.49
N MET A 72 13.39 -5.86 -1.01
CA MET A 72 13.11 -4.45 -0.73
C MET A 72 12.56 -3.77 -1.99
N GLY A 73 11.71 -2.76 -1.83
CA GLY A 73 11.10 -2.05 -2.96
C GLY A 73 12.12 -1.37 -3.88
N GLN A 74 13.22 -0.87 -3.30
CA GLN A 74 14.35 -0.25 -3.99
C GLN A 74 15.39 -1.24 -4.53
N GLN A 75 15.16 -2.55 -4.36
CA GLN A 75 16.00 -3.60 -4.93
C GLN A 75 15.19 -4.89 -5.11
N LEU A 76 14.38 -4.94 -6.16
CA LEU A 76 13.43 -6.03 -6.37
C LEU A 76 14.15 -7.31 -6.83
N PRO A 77 13.88 -8.47 -6.21
CA PRO A 77 14.50 -9.76 -6.57
C PRO A 77 13.85 -10.37 -7.82
N LEU A 78 13.63 -9.55 -8.86
CA LEU A 78 12.94 -9.92 -10.10
C LEU A 78 13.77 -9.52 -11.33
N PRO A 79 13.71 -10.30 -12.43
CA PRO A 79 14.39 -9.95 -13.67
C PRO A 79 13.80 -8.71 -14.34
N ASP A 80 14.60 -8.05 -15.17
CA ASP A 80 14.16 -6.95 -16.04
C ASP A 80 13.02 -7.41 -16.95
N GLY A 81 12.00 -6.56 -17.14
CA GLY A 81 10.89 -6.85 -18.06
C GLY A 81 10.15 -8.16 -17.78
N SER A 82 10.06 -8.58 -16.52
CA SER A 82 9.47 -9.86 -16.11
C SER A 82 8.01 -9.79 -15.72
N VAL A 83 7.45 -8.61 -15.43
CA VAL A 83 6.06 -8.45 -14.96
C VAL A 83 5.26 -7.44 -15.79
N ASP A 84 3.93 -7.60 -15.78
CA ASP A 84 3.00 -6.68 -16.44
C ASP A 84 2.51 -5.58 -15.50
N VAL A 85 2.43 -5.87 -14.19
CA VAL A 85 1.92 -4.93 -13.19
C VAL A 85 2.80 -4.97 -11.94
N VAL A 86 3.20 -3.80 -11.46
CA VAL A 86 3.82 -3.61 -10.14
C VAL A 86 2.84 -2.87 -9.25
N VAL A 87 2.57 -3.38 -8.06
CA VAL A 87 1.64 -2.79 -7.08
C VAL A 87 2.42 -2.34 -5.85
N PHE A 88 2.24 -1.09 -5.46
CA PHE A 88 2.56 -0.57 -4.13
C PHE A 88 1.25 -0.20 -3.44
N MET A 89 0.74 -1.07 -2.57
CA MET A 89 -0.51 -0.84 -1.84
C MET A 89 -0.20 -0.42 -0.40
N ARG A 90 -0.25 0.88 -0.12
CA ARG A 90 0.12 1.45 1.18
C ARG A 90 1.56 1.06 1.58
N THR A 91 2.47 1.08 0.61
CA THR A 91 3.85 0.58 0.77
C THR A 91 4.90 1.66 0.54
N LEU A 92 4.71 2.56 -0.42
CA LEU A 92 5.79 3.45 -0.86
C LEU A 92 6.23 4.39 0.27
N HIS A 93 5.30 4.84 1.12
CA HIS A 93 5.64 5.63 2.32
C HIS A 93 6.40 4.84 3.41
N HIS A 94 6.58 3.52 3.28
CA HIS A 94 7.44 2.73 4.17
C HIS A 94 8.86 2.56 3.63
N VAL A 95 9.11 2.92 2.37
CA VAL A 95 10.47 2.99 1.81
C VAL A 95 11.15 4.24 2.37
N PRO A 96 12.45 4.18 2.75
CA PRO A 96 13.20 5.37 3.16
C PRO A 96 13.04 6.50 2.13
N ILE A 97 12.87 7.74 2.59
CA ILE A 97 12.51 8.89 1.74
C ILE A 97 13.49 9.05 0.56
N GLU A 98 14.79 8.88 0.83
CA GLU A 98 15.87 8.95 -0.15
C GLU A 98 15.85 7.80 -1.18
N GLU A 99 15.20 6.67 -0.86
CA GLU A 99 15.12 5.47 -1.70
C GLU A 99 13.79 5.33 -2.45
N MET A 100 12.78 6.16 -2.17
CA MET A 100 11.47 6.09 -2.85
C MET A 100 11.60 6.23 -4.38
N GLY A 101 12.52 7.09 -4.85
CA GLY A 101 12.81 7.23 -6.28
C GLY A 101 13.44 5.97 -6.88
N ASN A 102 14.34 5.32 -6.15
CA ASN A 102 14.94 4.04 -6.55
C ASN A 102 13.89 2.92 -6.59
N ALA A 103 12.92 2.92 -5.69
CA ALA A 103 11.80 1.98 -5.72
C ALA A 103 10.94 2.13 -6.99
N LEU A 104 10.64 3.37 -7.42
CA LEU A 104 9.97 3.60 -8.71
C LEU A 104 10.85 3.19 -9.90
N GLY A 105 12.17 3.38 -9.80
CA GLY A 105 13.14 2.93 -10.80
C GLY A 105 13.18 1.41 -10.94
N GLU A 106 13.16 0.67 -9.84
CA GLU A 106 13.08 -0.79 -9.83
C GLU A 106 11.75 -1.29 -10.37
N ALA A 107 10.64 -0.66 -9.99
CA ALA A 107 9.33 -0.95 -10.58
C ALA A 107 9.37 -0.78 -12.10
N ARG A 108 9.97 0.31 -12.60
CA ARG A 108 10.19 0.52 -14.03
C ARG A 108 11.09 -0.54 -14.67
N ARG A 109 12.13 -1.01 -13.99
CA ARG A 109 13.08 -2.02 -14.50
C ARG A 109 12.40 -3.37 -14.71
N VAL A 110 11.62 -3.82 -13.74
CA VAL A 110 10.95 -5.14 -13.79
C VAL A 110 9.75 -5.15 -14.72
N LEU A 111 9.19 -3.97 -15.05
CA LEU A 111 8.05 -3.85 -15.95
C LEU A 111 8.40 -4.15 -17.41
N ARG A 112 7.51 -4.92 -18.05
CA ARG A 112 7.47 -5.05 -19.51
C ARG A 112 7.12 -3.70 -20.17
N PRO A 113 7.44 -3.51 -21.47
CA PRO A 113 7.22 -2.24 -22.16
C PRO A 113 5.78 -1.70 -22.10
N ALA A 114 4.77 -2.58 -22.05
CA ALA A 114 3.35 -2.22 -21.96
C ALA A 114 2.77 -2.41 -20.54
N GLY A 115 3.62 -2.61 -19.54
CA GLY A 115 3.20 -2.80 -18.16
C GLY A 115 2.90 -1.49 -17.43
N VAL A 116 2.37 -1.60 -16.22
CA VAL A 116 1.95 -0.45 -15.41
C VAL A 116 2.38 -0.58 -13.95
N VAL A 117 2.69 0.56 -13.30
CA VAL A 117 2.82 0.63 -11.84
C VAL A 117 1.51 1.19 -11.29
N TYR A 118 0.93 0.50 -10.31
CA TYR A 118 -0.17 1.00 -9.50
C TYR A 118 0.36 1.34 -8.11
N VAL A 119 0.12 2.57 -7.65
CA VAL A 119 0.49 3.01 -6.31
C VAL A 119 -0.74 3.56 -5.62
N ALA A 120 -1.08 3.07 -4.44
CA ALA A 120 -2.17 3.62 -3.62
C ALA A 120 -1.66 3.98 -2.24
N GLU A 121 -1.69 5.26 -1.92
CA GLU A 121 -1.08 5.81 -0.71
C GLU A 121 -2.13 6.53 0.15
N PRO A 122 -2.09 6.35 1.48
CA PRO A 122 -2.92 7.12 2.38
C PRO A 122 -2.42 8.57 2.41
N LEU A 123 -3.37 9.51 2.41
CA LEU A 123 -3.08 10.93 2.60
C LEU A 123 -2.85 11.22 4.09
N ALA A 124 -2.11 12.29 4.40
CA ALA A 124 -1.87 12.76 5.77
C ALA A 124 -3.06 13.58 6.31
N GLU A 125 -4.28 13.07 6.14
CA GLU A 125 -5.53 13.70 6.55
C GLU A 125 -6.58 12.64 6.95
N GLY A 126 -7.70 13.10 7.49
CA GLY A 126 -8.78 12.23 7.94
C GLY A 126 -8.66 11.75 9.39
N ASP A 127 -9.71 11.08 9.84
CA ASP A 127 -9.89 10.71 11.24
C ASP A 127 -8.92 9.61 11.68
N PHE A 128 -8.70 8.62 10.82
CA PHE A 128 -7.75 7.55 11.13
C PHE A 128 -6.33 8.10 11.28
N PHE A 129 -5.95 9.05 10.42
CA PHE A 129 -4.65 9.70 10.52
C PHE A 129 -4.50 10.52 11.78
N THR A 130 -5.53 11.32 12.12
CA THR A 130 -5.56 12.11 13.36
C THR A 130 -5.35 11.20 14.57
N LEU A 131 -6.05 10.06 14.60
CA LEU A 131 -5.92 9.05 15.65
C LEU A 131 -4.51 8.44 15.72
N THR A 132 -3.94 7.98 14.61
CA THR A 132 -2.64 7.29 14.62
C THR A 132 -1.45 8.24 14.80
N SER A 133 -1.61 9.53 14.44
CA SER A 133 -0.56 10.55 14.57
C SER A 133 -0.10 10.82 16.00
N VAL A 134 -0.87 10.36 16.99
CA VAL A 134 -0.48 10.40 18.41
C VAL A 134 0.72 9.50 18.71
N VAL A 135 0.83 8.38 18.00
CA VAL A 135 1.89 7.38 18.18
C VAL A 135 2.95 7.53 17.10
N GLU A 136 2.54 7.87 15.89
CA GLU A 136 3.46 8.06 14.79
C GLU A 136 2.93 9.07 13.79
N ASP A 137 3.65 10.18 13.66
CA ASP A 137 3.30 11.25 12.75
C ASP A 137 3.91 11.02 11.36
N GLU A 138 3.14 10.36 10.50
CA GLU A 138 3.56 10.06 9.12
C GLU A 138 3.33 11.23 8.13
N ARG A 139 3.10 12.47 8.59
CA ARG A 139 2.87 13.64 7.71
C ARG A 139 3.95 13.78 6.65
N GLU A 140 5.21 13.81 7.09
CA GLU A 140 6.33 14.09 6.19
C GLU A 140 6.59 12.94 5.22
N VAL A 141 6.53 11.70 5.70
CA VAL A 141 6.83 10.53 4.85
C VAL A 141 5.74 10.29 3.80
N ARG A 142 4.46 10.49 4.15
CA ARG A 142 3.36 10.44 3.17
C ARG A 142 3.47 11.59 2.17
N ALA A 143 3.81 12.80 2.63
CA ALA A 143 4.04 13.93 1.73
C ALA A 143 5.24 13.69 0.78
N ALA A 144 6.30 13.03 1.26
CA ALA A 144 7.44 12.63 0.45
C ALA A 144 7.02 11.64 -0.65
N ALA A 145 6.26 10.59 -0.31
CA ALA A 145 5.73 9.65 -1.30
C ALA A 145 4.90 10.37 -2.39
N GLN A 146 4.06 11.33 -2.02
CA GLN A 146 3.28 12.13 -2.97
C GLN A 146 4.17 12.99 -3.88
N ARG A 147 5.26 13.57 -3.35
CA ARG A 147 6.23 14.34 -4.17
C ARG A 147 6.99 13.42 -5.12
N THR A 148 7.40 12.24 -4.68
CA THR A 148 8.08 11.24 -5.51
C THR A 148 7.19 10.75 -6.64
N LEU A 149 5.90 10.52 -6.38
CA LEU A 149 4.92 10.18 -7.43
C LEU A 149 4.71 11.32 -8.41
N ALA A 150 4.64 12.57 -7.93
CA ALA A 150 4.54 13.74 -8.80
C ALA A 150 5.78 13.90 -9.71
N ASP A 151 6.96 13.45 -9.27
CA ASP A 151 8.21 13.44 -10.04
C ASP A 151 8.53 12.06 -10.66
N ALA A 152 7.50 11.25 -10.97
CA ALA A 152 7.69 9.91 -11.57
C ALA A 152 8.52 9.93 -12.88
N ALA A 153 8.60 11.08 -13.57
CA ALA A 153 9.43 11.27 -14.74
C ALA A 153 10.93 11.02 -14.46
N ALA A 154 11.41 11.27 -13.24
CA ALA A 154 12.78 10.95 -12.82
C ALA A 154 13.07 9.43 -12.92
N ALA A 155 12.05 8.59 -12.72
CA ALA A 155 12.10 7.14 -12.90
C ALA A 155 11.71 6.68 -14.32
N ARG A 156 11.62 7.59 -15.30
CA ARG A 156 11.15 7.33 -16.68
C ARG A 156 9.75 6.69 -16.72
N LEU A 157 8.87 7.17 -15.84
CA LEU A 157 7.47 6.83 -15.78
C LEU A 157 6.62 8.08 -16.05
N GLU A 158 5.53 7.91 -16.79
CA GLU A 158 4.49 8.91 -16.96
C GLU A 158 3.35 8.64 -15.98
N ARG A 159 2.85 9.70 -15.34
CA ARG A 159 1.80 9.62 -14.34
C ARG A 159 0.46 10.06 -14.95
N ALA A 160 -0.54 9.18 -14.88
CA ALA A 160 -1.92 9.54 -15.23
C ALA A 160 -2.54 10.47 -14.18
N GLU A 161 -3.74 11.01 -14.46
CA GLU A 161 -4.49 11.77 -13.47
C GLU A 161 -4.79 10.90 -12.23
N PRO A 162 -4.47 11.36 -11.01
CA PRO A 162 -4.69 10.58 -9.80
C PRO A 162 -6.17 10.38 -9.51
N PHE A 163 -6.51 9.22 -8.95
CA PHE A 163 -7.85 8.91 -8.48
C PHE A 163 -7.89 8.98 -6.95
N GLU A 164 -8.67 9.92 -6.40
CA GLU A 164 -8.87 10.05 -4.96
C GLU A 164 -10.16 9.37 -4.50
N TYR A 165 -10.09 8.66 -3.39
CA TYR A 165 -11.20 7.94 -2.77
C TYR A 165 -11.00 7.90 -1.25
N ASP A 166 -12.06 7.61 -0.50
CA ASP A 166 -11.94 7.33 0.92
C ASP A 166 -12.05 5.82 1.16
N ALA A 167 -10.99 5.21 1.69
CA ALA A 167 -11.05 3.86 2.23
C ALA A 167 -11.61 3.88 3.65
N ARG A 168 -12.13 2.74 4.11
CA ARG A 168 -12.70 2.61 5.45
C ARG A 168 -12.00 1.53 6.26
N VAL A 169 -11.58 1.86 7.47
CA VAL A 169 -10.99 0.92 8.43
C VAL A 169 -11.92 0.79 9.63
N CYS A 170 -12.40 -0.42 9.92
CA CYS A 170 -13.26 -0.70 11.07
C CYS A 170 -12.52 -1.55 12.09
N LEU A 171 -12.59 -1.17 13.37
CA LEU A 171 -11.84 -1.76 14.46
C LEU A 171 -12.74 -2.06 15.66
N ALA A 172 -12.60 -3.25 16.22
CA ALA A 172 -13.29 -3.69 17.44
C ALA A 172 -12.57 -3.16 18.69
N GLY A 173 -12.66 -1.85 18.91
CA GLY A 173 -12.08 -1.16 20.06
C GLY A 173 -10.57 -0.85 19.96
N VAL A 174 -10.06 -0.20 21.01
CA VAL A 174 -8.69 0.35 21.07
C VAL A 174 -7.61 -0.75 21.06
N GLN A 175 -7.93 -1.96 21.56
CA GLN A 175 -6.98 -3.07 21.50
C GLN A 175 -6.76 -3.57 20.06
N ALA A 176 -7.80 -3.53 19.21
CA ALA A 176 -7.66 -3.81 17.78
C ALA A 176 -6.83 -2.71 17.08
N LEU A 177 -7.01 -1.44 17.47
CA LEU A 177 -6.15 -0.34 17.02
C LEU A 177 -4.68 -0.59 17.41
N ARG A 178 -4.42 -0.94 18.66
CA ARG A 178 -3.07 -1.22 19.17
C ARG A 178 -2.42 -2.34 18.38
N ALA A 179 -3.12 -3.47 18.23
CA ALA A 179 -2.62 -4.62 17.48
C ALA A 179 -2.23 -4.23 16.04
N ARG A 180 -3.03 -3.41 15.37
CA ARG A 180 -2.76 -2.92 14.02
C ARG A 180 -1.55 -1.98 13.95
N VAL A 181 -1.42 -1.03 14.87
CA VAL A 181 -0.31 -0.06 14.86
C VAL A 181 1.02 -0.76 15.16
N VAL A 182 1.01 -1.68 16.12
CA VAL A 182 2.20 -2.42 16.60
C VAL A 182 2.61 -3.54 15.64
N SER A 183 1.68 -4.14 14.88
CA SER A 183 2.03 -5.19 13.90
C SER A 183 2.91 -4.69 12.77
N VAL A 184 2.88 -3.38 12.49
CA VAL A 184 3.71 -2.74 11.46
C VAL A 184 5.10 -2.41 12.02
N ASP A 185 5.16 -1.86 13.23
CA ASP A 185 6.42 -1.62 13.95
C ASP A 185 6.23 -1.87 15.46
N PRO A 186 6.83 -2.94 16.01
CA PRO A 186 6.78 -3.24 17.44
C PRO A 186 7.29 -2.12 18.34
N ALA A 187 8.18 -1.24 17.84
CA ALA A 187 8.73 -0.12 18.61
C ALA A 187 7.68 0.94 18.97
N ARG A 188 6.50 0.91 18.33
CA ARG A 188 5.38 1.82 18.62
C ARG A 188 4.64 1.46 19.91
N ALA A 189 4.81 0.25 20.45
CA ALA A 189 4.06 -0.24 21.60
C ALA A 189 4.21 0.63 22.88
N PRO A 190 5.42 1.07 23.30
CA PRO A 190 5.57 1.86 24.53
C PRO A 190 4.84 3.20 24.47
N LEU A 191 4.96 3.93 23.35
CA LEU A 191 4.29 5.23 23.19
C LEU A 191 2.77 5.07 23.06
N PHE A 192 2.31 4.00 22.41
CA PHE A 192 0.88 3.67 22.39
C PHE A 192 0.35 3.46 23.81
N ASP A 193 1.05 2.66 24.61
CA ASP A 193 0.63 2.33 25.98
C ASP A 193 0.67 3.57 26.89
N GLU A 194 1.67 4.44 26.73
CA GLU A 194 1.76 5.73 27.43
C GLU A 194 0.57 6.66 27.11
N ARG A 195 0.08 6.63 25.86
CA ARG A 195 -0.99 7.53 25.36
C ARG A 195 -2.35 6.84 25.26
N ALA A 196 -2.54 5.70 25.94
CA ALA A 196 -3.72 4.86 25.79
C ALA A 196 -5.05 5.59 26.07
N ASP A 197 -5.10 6.44 27.10
CA ASP A 197 -6.33 7.18 27.47
C ASP A 197 -6.72 8.21 26.40
N GLU A 198 -5.75 8.91 25.84
CA GLU A 198 -5.97 9.86 24.75
C GLU A 198 -6.42 9.13 23.48
N LEU A 199 -5.74 8.03 23.12
CA LEU A 199 -6.11 7.20 21.99
C LEU A 199 -7.53 6.64 22.15
N ALA A 200 -7.92 6.21 23.35
CA ALA A 200 -9.28 5.75 23.63
C ALA A 200 -10.34 6.86 23.46
N SER A 201 -10.03 8.07 23.95
CA SER A 201 -10.89 9.25 23.78
C SER A 201 -11.05 9.63 22.30
N LEU A 202 -9.94 9.68 21.55
CA LEU A 202 -9.94 9.94 20.12
C LEU A 202 -10.69 8.85 19.34
N PHE A 203 -10.46 7.59 19.65
CA PHE A 203 -11.13 6.46 19.02
C PHE A 203 -12.65 6.55 19.17
N ALA A 204 -13.14 6.87 20.37
CA ALA A 204 -14.58 7.02 20.63
C ALA A 204 -15.18 8.26 19.95
N ARG A 205 -14.42 9.36 19.87
CA ARG A 205 -14.88 10.65 19.34
C ARG A 205 -14.86 10.71 17.80
N LEU A 206 -13.82 10.18 17.18
CA LEU A 206 -13.60 10.24 15.74
C LEU A 206 -14.25 9.06 14.99
N GLY A 207 -14.47 7.93 15.66
CA GLY A 207 -14.99 6.72 15.03
C GLY A 207 -16.49 6.72 14.84
N GLU A 208 -16.94 6.52 13.61
CA GLU A 208 -18.35 6.30 13.29
C GLU A 208 -18.79 4.87 13.65
N PRO A 209 -20.07 4.61 13.96
CA PRO A 209 -20.56 3.26 14.19
C PRO A 209 -20.28 2.33 12.99
N GLY A 210 -19.70 1.16 13.27
CA GLY A 210 -19.40 0.16 12.25
C GLY A 210 -20.52 -0.83 11.95
N PRO A 211 -20.29 -1.76 11.01
CA PRO A 211 -21.24 -2.83 10.70
C PRO A 211 -21.55 -3.74 11.89
N ARG A 212 -20.57 -3.97 12.78
CA ARG A 212 -20.77 -4.68 14.05
C ARG A 212 -20.91 -3.69 15.21
N ALA A 213 -21.67 -4.08 16.22
CA ALA A 213 -22.03 -3.19 17.33
C ALA A 213 -20.83 -2.73 18.18
N ASP A 214 -19.75 -3.52 18.20
CA ASP A 214 -18.50 -3.26 18.92
C ASP A 214 -17.45 -2.53 18.06
N GLU A 215 -17.76 -2.23 16.79
CA GLU A 215 -16.84 -1.61 15.87
C GLU A 215 -17.01 -0.09 15.77
N ARG A 216 -15.86 0.57 15.58
CA ARG A 216 -15.78 1.93 15.09
C ARG A 216 -15.04 1.95 13.76
N CYS A 217 -15.58 2.71 12.81
CA CYS A 217 -14.99 2.89 11.50
C CYS A 217 -14.41 4.30 11.35
N PHE A 218 -13.30 4.37 10.64
CA PHE A 218 -12.56 5.59 10.38
C PHE A 218 -12.31 5.69 8.88
N MET A 219 -12.51 6.90 8.34
CA MET A 219 -12.19 7.18 6.96
C MET A 219 -10.69 7.40 6.80
N VAL A 220 -10.15 6.84 5.73
CA VAL A 220 -8.76 6.95 5.31
C VAL A 220 -8.78 7.52 3.90
N PRO A 221 -8.60 8.84 3.75
CA PRO A 221 -8.43 9.42 2.42
C PRO A 221 -7.21 8.82 1.73
N MET A 222 -7.41 8.36 0.51
CA MET A 222 -6.43 7.65 -0.31
C MET A 222 -6.25 8.37 -1.64
N ARG A 223 -5.07 8.22 -2.22
CA ARG A 223 -4.82 8.55 -3.62
C ARG A 223 -4.22 7.35 -4.34
N ALA A 224 -4.82 6.98 -5.45
CA ALA A 224 -4.31 5.98 -6.38
C ALA A 224 -3.70 6.65 -7.60
N ASP A 225 -2.52 6.17 -7.99
CA ASP A 225 -1.73 6.63 -9.11
C ASP A 225 -1.43 5.45 -10.04
N VAL A 226 -1.65 5.66 -11.33
CA VAL A 226 -1.24 4.72 -12.39
C VAL A 226 -0.10 5.35 -13.16
N LEU A 227 1.02 4.63 -13.22
CA LEU A 227 2.21 5.05 -13.92
C LEU A 227 2.52 4.09 -15.08
N THR A 228 2.93 4.63 -16.22
CA THR A 228 3.32 3.85 -17.41
C THR A 228 4.74 4.17 -17.82
N PRO A 229 5.49 3.22 -18.43
CA PRO A 229 6.79 3.53 -19.03
C PRO A 229 6.71 4.74 -19.97
N ALA A 230 7.56 5.74 -19.74
CA ALA A 230 7.70 6.85 -20.69
C ALA A 230 8.17 6.31 -22.04
N PRO A 231 7.68 6.88 -23.17
CA PRO A 231 8.12 6.47 -24.50
C PRO A 231 9.63 6.65 -24.62
N ALA A 232 10.28 5.73 -25.33
CA ALA A 232 11.71 5.88 -25.62
C ALA A 232 11.91 7.20 -26.36
N VAL A 233 12.77 8.07 -25.84
CA VAL A 233 13.20 9.26 -26.57
C VAL A 233 13.94 8.75 -27.80
N SER A 234 13.33 8.90 -28.98
CA SER A 234 13.98 8.60 -30.24
C SER A 234 15.28 9.41 -30.30
N ALA A 235 16.41 8.71 -30.31
CA ALA A 235 17.71 9.36 -30.52
C ALA A 235 17.69 9.99 -31.92
N THR A 236 17.62 11.32 -31.97
CA THR A 236 17.87 12.13 -33.17
C THR A 236 19.35 12.25 -33.43
#